data_AF-A0A1B8CE32-F1
#
_entry.id   AF-A0A1B8CE32-F1
#
_cell.length_a   1.000
_cell.length_b   1.000
_cell.length_c   1.000
_cell.angle_alpha   90.00
_cell.angle_beta   90.00
_cell.angle_gamma   90.00
#
_symmetry.space_group_name_H-M   'P 1'
#
loop_
_entity.id
_entity.type
_entity.pdbx_description
1 polymer ?
#
loop_
_entity_poly.entity_id
_entity_poly.type
_entity_poly.pdbx_seq_one_letter_code
_entity_poly.pdbx_strand_id
1 'polypeptide(L)'
;MTLSKALVLALAAQVSSVWGHLLRVRDTGDPYPICSPATNANCIDGGRYLMPELNYSLEGDAGDTAYVEFLPNHTFTISQWSAGRMPEPCYRWGVTADHWVVTDFVMYNVTFSDCSTPFVVCWNKYAPKSISEIATYIGRIPAGMRQSTSMYLIYGDKQSDNPSYTGYIATLAADAIIVGRSEAYFTTALVHETGHAVDSNLASPNAPHPGTGTSFSSTSTWKNAADKDGYAVSAYGAGSYVEDFAETGRAVLLDNTYPGGLRAWSGNNPNLTQITHQLAAFQAVAGRFYVTGSTCDSSHKFPFPTSIVTYANSVTPSPVGSTTRVLFYSADQRLSSTHLLGSLGPDDGACTVYSDAACSKPISGLEGFQNPGNSNLPASNIDSYLCINPVLSSVGSGKLYICPKTNWIGSCRDFSWDSWVCQTLPSTYKNSIGSLGPDHGNCWFYR
;
A
#
# COMPACT_ATOMS: atom_id res chain seq x y z
N MET A 1 41.48 -0.58 35.61
CA MET A 1 41.78 -1.32 34.37
C MET A 1 40.68 -2.36 34.17
N THR A 2 39.49 -1.96 33.69
CA THR A 2 39.07 -2.03 32.27
C THR A 2 39.06 -3.45 31.70
N LEU A 3 37.97 -4.19 31.99
CA LEU A 3 37.45 -5.17 31.03
C LEU A 3 36.91 -4.40 29.81
N SER A 4 37.37 -4.79 28.64
CA SER A 4 37.30 -4.03 27.39
C SER A 4 35.97 -4.23 26.66
N LYS A 5 35.60 -3.17 25.93
CA LYS A 5 34.40 -2.92 25.11
C LYS A 5 34.12 -3.93 23.98
N ALA A 6 34.69 -5.13 24.00
CA ALA A 6 34.65 -6.06 22.87
C ALA A 6 33.38 -6.97 22.82
N LEU A 7 32.59 -7.05 23.91
CA LEU A 7 31.39 -7.91 23.93
C LEU A 7 30.07 -7.13 23.75
N VAL A 8 30.12 -5.80 23.74
CA VAL A 8 28.94 -4.93 23.47
C VAL A 8 28.92 -4.42 22.02
N LEU A 9 29.99 -4.67 21.24
CA LEU A 9 30.11 -4.29 19.82
C LEU A 9 29.72 -5.40 18.83
N ALA A 10 29.35 -6.60 19.30
CA ALA A 10 28.93 -7.72 18.45
C ALA A 10 27.42 -7.79 18.17
N LEU A 11 26.60 -6.92 18.78
CA LEU A 11 25.16 -6.81 18.50
C LEU A 11 24.74 -5.50 17.82
N ALA A 12 25.69 -4.63 17.46
CA ALA A 12 25.41 -3.33 16.83
C ALA A 12 25.88 -3.23 15.36
N ALA A 13 26.39 -4.31 14.77
CA ALA A 13 26.88 -4.33 13.38
C ALA A 13 25.86 -4.91 12.36
N GLN A 14 24.60 -5.10 12.76
CA GLN A 14 23.53 -5.62 11.88
C GLN A 14 22.46 -4.59 11.52
N VAL A 15 22.67 -3.30 11.81
CA VAL A 15 21.67 -2.23 11.55
C VAL A 15 22.28 -0.97 10.90
N SER A 16 23.43 -1.08 10.22
CA SER A 16 23.99 0.07 9.49
C SER A 16 24.53 -0.32 8.10
N SER A 17 23.61 -0.67 7.22
CA SER A 17 23.76 -0.51 5.76
C SER A 17 22.38 -0.58 5.10
N VAL A 18 21.50 0.33 5.48
CA VAL A 18 20.29 0.64 4.72
C VAL A 18 20.57 2.00 4.09
N TRP A 19 20.35 2.10 2.78
CA TRP A 19 20.69 3.19 1.86
C TRP A 19 22.01 3.03 1.10
N GLY A 20 21.87 2.60 -0.15
CA GLY A 20 22.91 2.61 -1.19
C GLY A 20 23.20 1.23 -1.74
N HIS A 21 22.93 1.06 -3.05
CA HIS A 21 23.18 -0.10 -3.93
C HIS A 21 21.95 -0.97 -4.18
N LEU A 22 21.30 -0.80 -5.35
CA LEU A 22 21.63 -1.47 -6.61
C LEU A 22 21.65 -2.99 -6.45
N LEU A 23 20.68 -3.62 -7.11
CA LEU A 23 20.70 -4.99 -7.64
C LEU A 23 22.09 -5.63 -7.56
N ARG A 24 22.32 -6.43 -6.53
CA ARG A 24 23.36 -7.46 -6.56
C ARG A 24 22.71 -8.81 -6.36
N VAL A 25 22.62 -9.49 -7.49
CA VAL A 25 22.44 -10.93 -7.64
C VAL A 25 23.20 -11.66 -6.53
N ARG A 26 22.48 -12.50 -5.78
CA ARG A 26 23.09 -13.48 -4.89
C ARG A 26 23.50 -14.68 -5.73
N ASP A 27 24.81 -14.91 -5.82
CA ASP A 27 25.43 -16.09 -6.43
C ASP A 27 24.78 -17.39 -5.91
N THR A 28 24.03 -18.08 -6.77
CA THR A 28 23.80 -19.53 -6.65
C THR A 28 24.63 -20.18 -7.75
N GLY A 29 25.70 -20.87 -7.37
CA GLY A 29 26.74 -21.43 -8.25
C GLY A 29 26.32 -22.56 -9.19
N ASP A 30 25.22 -22.39 -9.91
CA ASP A 30 24.85 -23.24 -11.05
C ASP A 30 25.46 -22.65 -12.35
N PRO A 31 26.15 -23.44 -13.18
CA PRO A 31 26.72 -22.96 -14.44
C PRO A 31 25.61 -22.78 -15.51
N TYR A 32 25.16 -21.54 -15.69
CA TYR A 32 24.16 -21.15 -16.70
C TYR A 32 24.74 -21.18 -18.14
N PRO A 33 23.94 -21.48 -19.19
CA PRO A 33 24.33 -21.29 -20.58
C PRO A 33 24.51 -19.80 -20.90
N ILE A 34 25.57 -19.47 -21.64
CA ILE A 34 26.23 -18.17 -21.58
C ILE A 34 25.92 -17.37 -22.85
N CYS A 35 25.00 -16.40 -22.79
CA CYS A 35 25.36 -15.11 -23.36
C CYS A 35 26.20 -14.36 -22.31
N SER A 36 27.17 -13.56 -22.74
CA SER A 36 27.94 -12.72 -21.82
C SER A 36 27.56 -11.26 -22.04
N PRO A 37 27.19 -10.50 -20.99
CA PRO A 37 26.95 -9.06 -21.09
C PRO A 37 28.14 -8.31 -21.72
N ALA A 38 29.36 -8.84 -21.56
CA ALA A 38 30.58 -8.27 -22.16
C ALA A 38 30.63 -8.41 -23.70
N THR A 39 29.85 -9.32 -24.28
CA THR A 39 29.86 -9.63 -25.72
C THR A 39 28.52 -9.33 -26.40
N ASN A 40 27.46 -9.11 -25.62
CA ASN A 40 26.14 -8.86 -26.13
C ASN A 40 25.35 -7.92 -25.21
N ALA A 41 25.04 -6.73 -25.70
CA ALA A 41 24.32 -5.71 -24.94
C ALA A 41 22.88 -6.10 -24.56
N ASN A 42 22.32 -7.14 -25.18
CA ASN A 42 20.98 -7.66 -24.87
C ASN A 42 21.01 -8.83 -23.88
N CYS A 43 22.20 -9.17 -23.38
CA CYS A 43 22.38 -10.22 -22.39
C CYS A 43 22.38 -9.63 -20.99
N ILE A 44 21.49 -10.13 -20.14
CA ILE A 44 21.46 -9.79 -18.72
C ILE A 44 22.42 -10.67 -17.90
N ASP A 45 22.79 -10.21 -16.70
CA ASP A 45 23.49 -11.02 -15.71
C ASP A 45 22.67 -12.27 -15.40
N GLY A 46 23.13 -13.44 -15.88
CA GLY A 46 22.38 -14.70 -15.85
C GLY A 46 22.28 -15.41 -17.22
N GLY A 47 22.69 -14.77 -18.32
CA GLY A 47 22.91 -15.46 -19.59
C GLY A 47 21.69 -15.63 -20.50
N ARG A 48 20.58 -14.89 -20.27
CA ARG A 48 19.42 -14.85 -21.15
C ARG A 48 19.32 -13.56 -21.96
N TYR A 49 18.74 -13.64 -23.15
CA TYR A 49 18.47 -12.49 -23.99
C TYR A 49 17.20 -11.76 -23.57
N LEU A 50 17.23 -10.43 -23.60
CA LEU A 50 16.05 -9.57 -23.59
C LEU A 50 15.47 -9.57 -25.00
N MET A 51 14.28 -10.16 -25.21
CA MET A 51 13.29 -9.86 -26.28
C MET A 51 12.36 -11.05 -26.63
N PRO A 52 11.05 -10.84 -26.77
CA PRO A 52 10.41 -9.56 -26.76
C PRO A 52 10.30 -9.07 -25.32
N GLU A 53 10.73 -7.84 -25.07
CA GLU A 53 10.21 -7.11 -23.92
C GLU A 53 8.75 -6.89 -24.27
N LEU A 54 7.93 -7.84 -23.87
CA LEU A 54 6.51 -7.63 -23.78
C LEU A 54 6.42 -6.48 -22.78
N ASN A 55 6.19 -5.26 -23.26
CA ASN A 55 6.38 -4.01 -22.51
C ASN A 55 5.46 -4.03 -21.27
N TYR A 56 5.99 -4.57 -20.19
CA TYR A 56 5.24 -4.99 -19.02
C TYR A 56 5.70 -4.24 -17.77
N SER A 57 6.89 -3.64 -17.78
CA SER A 57 7.61 -3.36 -16.53
C SER A 57 8.08 -1.92 -16.34
N LEU A 58 7.83 -1.00 -17.26
CA LEU A 58 8.33 0.37 -17.12
C LEU A 58 7.24 1.43 -17.14
N GLU A 59 7.49 2.50 -16.40
CA GLU A 59 6.53 3.56 -16.08
C GLU A 59 5.80 4.13 -17.31
N GLY A 60 4.46 4.20 -17.25
CA GLY A 60 3.57 4.71 -18.31
C GLY A 60 2.95 3.64 -19.20
N ASP A 61 3.11 2.35 -18.87
CA ASP A 61 2.85 1.25 -19.79
C ASP A 61 1.37 0.87 -20.00
N ALA A 62 1.10 0.34 -21.21
CA ALA A 62 -0.17 -0.23 -21.59
C ALA A 62 -0.60 -1.42 -20.72
N GLY A 63 0.33 -2.10 -20.04
CA GLY A 63 0.08 -3.32 -19.26
C GLY A 63 -0.85 -3.12 -18.06
N ASP A 64 -0.70 -2.03 -17.30
CA ASP A 64 -1.60 -1.75 -16.17
C ASP A 64 -2.99 -1.38 -16.65
N THR A 65 -3.05 -0.58 -17.72
CA THR A 65 -4.31 -0.28 -18.42
C THR A 65 -4.97 -1.56 -18.92
N ALA A 66 -4.23 -2.50 -19.49
CA ALA A 66 -4.80 -3.74 -20.02
C ALA A 66 -5.41 -4.61 -18.93
N TYR A 67 -4.75 -4.78 -17.77
CA TYR A 67 -5.35 -5.51 -16.67
C TYR A 67 -6.57 -4.78 -16.08
N VAL A 68 -6.52 -3.46 -15.96
CA VAL A 68 -7.66 -2.67 -15.47
C VAL A 68 -8.83 -2.69 -16.47
N GLU A 69 -8.55 -2.74 -17.78
CA GLU A 69 -9.56 -2.72 -18.83
C GLU A 69 -10.19 -4.10 -19.08
N PHE A 70 -9.37 -5.14 -19.17
CA PHE A 70 -9.80 -6.46 -19.66
C PHE A 70 -10.02 -7.51 -18.55
N LEU A 71 -9.54 -7.30 -17.33
CA LEU A 71 -9.91 -8.20 -16.23
C LEU A 71 -11.33 -7.91 -15.74
N PRO A 72 -12.16 -8.95 -15.51
CA PRO A 72 -13.47 -8.79 -14.90
C PRO A 72 -13.37 -8.08 -13.56
N ASN A 73 -14.25 -7.11 -13.32
CA ASN A 73 -14.41 -6.50 -12.01
C ASN A 73 -15.49 -7.23 -11.22
N HIS A 74 -15.16 -7.68 -10.02
CA HIS A 74 -16.09 -8.38 -9.14
C HIS A 74 -16.64 -7.42 -8.08
N THR A 75 -17.95 -7.47 -7.85
CA THR A 75 -18.54 -6.72 -6.73
C THR A 75 -18.02 -7.27 -5.41
N PHE A 76 -17.93 -6.39 -4.40
CA PHE A 76 -17.41 -6.73 -3.08
C PHE A 76 -18.20 -6.05 -1.97
N THR A 77 -18.05 -6.61 -0.77
CA THR A 77 -18.49 -5.98 0.49
C THR A 77 -17.28 -5.78 1.40
N ILE A 78 -17.27 -4.69 2.15
CA ILE A 78 -16.21 -4.34 3.09
C ILE A 78 -16.81 -4.29 4.49
N SER A 79 -16.21 -5.00 5.44
CA SER A 79 -16.55 -4.87 6.86
C SER A 79 -15.28 -4.60 7.67
N GLN A 80 -15.27 -3.51 8.42
CA GLN A 80 -14.17 -3.15 9.30
C GLN A 80 -14.17 -4.02 10.57
N TRP A 81 -12.99 -4.38 11.07
CA TRP A 81 -12.86 -5.04 12.36
C TRP A 81 -13.05 -4.06 13.52
N SER A 82 -13.39 -4.58 14.69
CA SER A 82 -13.27 -3.83 15.94
C SER A 82 -11.82 -3.40 16.17
N ALA A 83 -11.62 -2.16 16.60
CA ALA A 83 -10.29 -1.63 16.88
C ALA A 83 -9.54 -2.41 17.98
N GLY A 84 -8.21 -2.28 18.02
CA GLY A 84 -7.35 -2.97 18.99
C GLY A 84 -7.00 -4.41 18.60
N ARG A 85 -7.28 -4.83 17.37
CA ARG A 85 -6.97 -6.17 16.84
C ARG A 85 -6.30 -6.06 15.49
N MET A 86 -5.20 -6.78 15.31
CA MET A 86 -4.43 -6.81 14.06
C MET A 86 -3.85 -8.21 13.82
N PRO A 87 -3.78 -8.71 12.58
CA PRO A 87 -3.08 -9.95 12.28
C PRO A 87 -1.59 -9.84 12.65
N GLU A 88 -0.99 -10.87 13.26
CA GLU A 88 0.43 -10.88 13.64
C GLU A 88 1.35 -10.50 12.48
N PRO A 89 1.15 -10.96 11.24
CA PRO A 89 2.03 -10.54 10.17
C PRO A 89 1.91 -9.06 9.80
N CYS A 90 0.72 -8.47 9.90
CA CYS A 90 0.60 -7.02 9.73
C CYS A 90 1.35 -6.28 10.85
N TYR A 91 1.23 -6.73 12.09
CA TYR A 91 1.94 -6.13 13.22
C TYR A 91 3.46 -6.27 13.07
N ARG A 92 3.94 -7.46 12.71
CA ARG A 92 5.36 -7.75 12.52
C ARG A 92 5.96 -6.88 11.42
N TRP A 93 5.34 -6.86 10.24
CA TRP A 93 5.90 -6.14 9.10
C TRP A 93 5.63 -4.65 9.15
N GLY A 94 4.38 -4.23 9.33
CA GLY A 94 4.04 -2.81 9.38
C GLY A 94 4.57 -2.11 10.64
N VAL A 95 4.28 -2.64 11.83
CA VAL A 95 4.60 -1.94 13.08
C VAL A 95 6.05 -2.19 13.52
N THR A 96 6.49 -3.44 13.54
CA THR A 96 7.81 -3.78 14.11
C THR A 96 8.94 -3.53 13.14
N ALA A 97 8.83 -4.02 11.90
CA ALA A 97 9.89 -3.89 10.89
C ALA A 97 9.92 -2.49 10.26
N ASP A 98 8.77 -1.96 9.88
CA ASP A 98 8.68 -0.66 9.18
C ASP A 98 8.40 0.53 10.12
N HIS A 99 8.27 0.27 11.43
CA HIS A 99 8.09 1.30 12.47
C HIS A 99 6.86 2.19 12.23
N TRP A 100 5.77 1.64 11.71
CA TRP A 100 4.49 2.35 11.62
C TRP A 100 3.77 2.39 12.97
N VAL A 101 2.95 3.43 13.16
CA VAL A 101 2.12 3.53 14.36
C VAL A 101 0.96 2.53 14.24
N VAL A 102 0.82 1.64 15.23
CA VAL A 102 -0.20 0.57 15.21
C VAL A 102 -1.63 1.11 15.08
N THR A 103 -1.93 2.28 15.65
CA THR A 103 -3.25 2.92 15.58
C THR A 103 -3.55 3.57 14.23
N ASP A 104 -2.58 3.67 13.33
CA ASP A 104 -2.79 4.18 11.97
C ASP A 104 -3.31 3.11 11.02
N PHE A 105 -3.35 1.85 11.45
CA PHE A 105 -3.89 0.75 10.67
C PHE A 105 -5.34 0.44 11.04
N VAL A 106 -6.10 0.11 10.00
CA VAL A 106 -7.49 -0.36 10.06
C VAL A 106 -7.58 -1.70 9.34
N MET A 107 -8.19 -2.69 9.99
CA MET A 107 -8.36 -4.03 9.41
C MET A 107 -9.73 -4.12 8.76
N TYR A 108 -9.76 -4.66 7.54
CA TYR A 108 -10.99 -4.90 6.80
C TYR A 108 -11.08 -6.37 6.39
N ASN A 109 -12.28 -6.94 6.49
CA ASN A 109 -12.66 -8.09 5.68
C ASN A 109 -13.24 -7.58 4.36
N VAL A 110 -12.71 -8.06 3.25
CA VAL A 110 -13.23 -7.81 1.91
C VAL A 110 -13.75 -9.12 1.35
N THR A 111 -15.04 -9.20 1.05
CA THR A 111 -15.67 -10.40 0.48
C THR A 111 -16.09 -10.11 -0.96
N PHE A 112 -15.58 -10.91 -1.89
CA PHE A 112 -15.87 -10.77 -3.32
C PHE A 112 -17.03 -11.68 -3.74
N SER A 113 -17.79 -11.26 -4.75
CA SER A 113 -18.95 -12.02 -5.27
C SER A 113 -18.63 -13.42 -5.79
N ASP A 114 -17.38 -13.67 -6.17
CA ASP A 114 -16.87 -14.96 -6.64
C ASP A 114 -16.05 -15.72 -5.57
N CYS A 115 -16.02 -15.20 -4.33
CA CYS A 115 -15.25 -15.78 -3.24
C CYS A 115 -15.97 -15.60 -1.90
N SER A 116 -16.60 -16.67 -1.40
CA SER A 116 -17.40 -16.64 -0.16
C SER A 116 -16.57 -16.38 1.10
N THR A 117 -15.27 -16.70 1.09
CA THR A 117 -14.38 -16.47 2.22
C THR A 117 -13.74 -15.09 2.11
N PRO A 118 -13.84 -14.21 3.12
CA PRO A 118 -13.27 -12.88 3.07
C PRO A 118 -11.74 -12.91 2.99
N PHE A 119 -11.17 -11.90 2.36
CA PHE A 119 -9.75 -11.56 2.44
C PHE A 119 -9.54 -10.47 3.49
N VAL A 120 -8.48 -10.59 4.27
CA VAL A 120 -8.12 -9.56 5.25
C VAL A 120 -7.18 -8.56 4.59
N VAL A 121 -7.53 -7.28 4.71
CA VAL A 121 -6.71 -6.16 4.25
C VAL A 121 -6.31 -5.34 5.48
N CYS A 122 -5.01 -5.30 5.76
CA CYS A 122 -4.41 -4.40 6.72
C CYS A 122 -4.10 -3.08 6.02
N TRP A 123 -4.93 -2.07 6.23
CA TRP A 123 -4.86 -0.80 5.52
C TRP A 123 -4.35 0.29 6.46
N ASN A 124 -3.29 1.00 6.10
CA ASN A 124 -2.80 2.16 6.84
C ASN A 124 -3.43 3.46 6.34
N LYS A 125 -3.63 4.45 7.21
CA LYS A 125 -4.18 5.77 6.83
C LYS A 125 -3.37 6.50 5.75
N TYR A 126 -2.09 6.17 5.59
CA TYR A 126 -1.21 6.71 4.54
C TYR A 126 -1.16 5.83 3.29
N ALA A 127 -1.99 4.79 3.18
CA ALA A 127 -2.07 4.00 1.95
C ALA A 127 -2.36 4.90 0.73
N PRO A 128 -1.73 4.61 -0.43
CA PRO A 128 -1.87 5.44 -1.64
C PRO A 128 -3.26 5.37 -2.27
N LYS A 129 -4.12 4.48 -1.77
CA LYS A 129 -5.45 4.21 -2.31
C LYS A 129 -6.42 3.96 -1.17
N SER A 130 -7.67 4.37 -1.35
CA SER A 130 -8.73 4.04 -0.42
C SER A 130 -8.96 2.53 -0.36
N ILE A 131 -9.57 2.05 0.74
CA ILE A 131 -9.90 0.62 0.87
C ILE A 131 -10.82 0.13 -0.26
N SER A 132 -11.73 0.96 -0.77
CA SER A 132 -12.62 0.61 -1.88
C SER A 132 -11.88 0.47 -3.21
N GLU A 133 -10.90 1.33 -3.47
CA GLU A 133 -10.03 1.21 -4.64
C GLU A 133 -9.18 -0.05 -4.54
N ILE A 134 -8.54 -0.29 -3.39
CA ILE A 134 -7.76 -1.51 -3.14
C ILE A 134 -8.61 -2.77 -3.34
N ALA A 135 -9.83 -2.80 -2.80
CA ALA A 135 -10.77 -3.88 -3.01
C ALA A 135 -11.10 -4.04 -4.51
N THR A 136 -11.28 -2.96 -5.25
CA THR A 136 -11.49 -3.01 -6.71
C THR A 136 -10.32 -3.65 -7.44
N TYR A 137 -9.08 -3.28 -7.11
CA TYR A 137 -7.88 -3.85 -7.74
C TYR A 137 -7.68 -5.32 -7.39
N ILE A 138 -7.82 -5.69 -6.11
CA ILE A 138 -7.78 -7.08 -5.69
C ILE A 138 -8.88 -7.86 -6.43
N GLY A 139 -10.10 -7.32 -6.47
CA GLY A 139 -11.26 -7.93 -7.11
C GLY A 139 -11.10 -8.22 -8.61
N ARG A 140 -10.08 -7.67 -9.28
CA ARG A 140 -9.78 -7.97 -10.69
C ARG A 140 -8.87 -9.18 -10.90
N ILE A 141 -8.02 -9.49 -9.92
CA ILE A 141 -7.10 -10.64 -9.99
C ILE A 141 -7.93 -11.93 -10.00
N PRO A 142 -7.75 -12.91 -10.90
CA PRO A 142 -8.57 -14.13 -10.93
C PRO A 142 -8.73 -14.81 -9.56
N ALA A 143 -9.91 -15.35 -9.26
CA ALA A 143 -10.17 -16.00 -7.96
C ALA A 143 -9.19 -17.13 -7.65
N GLY A 144 -8.83 -17.93 -8.66
CA GLY A 144 -7.80 -18.96 -8.55
C GLY A 144 -6.42 -18.42 -8.17
N MET A 145 -6.03 -17.24 -8.66
CA MET A 145 -4.81 -16.58 -8.21
C MET A 145 -4.99 -16.05 -6.78
N ARG A 146 -6.04 -15.27 -6.51
CA ARG A 146 -6.25 -14.61 -5.20
C ARG A 146 -6.32 -15.57 -4.04
N GLN A 147 -6.91 -16.75 -4.22
CA GLN A 147 -6.98 -17.73 -3.14
C GLN A 147 -5.60 -18.23 -2.70
N SER A 148 -4.54 -17.99 -3.49
CA SER A 148 -3.15 -18.24 -3.10
C SER A 148 -2.60 -17.22 -2.11
N THR A 149 -3.27 -16.08 -1.92
CA THR A 149 -2.89 -15.00 -1.01
C THR A 149 -3.61 -15.12 0.33
N SER A 150 -2.87 -14.96 1.44
CA SER A 150 -3.43 -15.07 2.79
C SER A 150 -4.09 -13.78 3.27
N MET A 151 -3.44 -12.65 2.99
CA MET A 151 -3.87 -11.30 3.35
C MET A 151 -3.09 -10.25 2.56
N TYR A 152 -3.61 -9.01 2.58
CA TYR A 152 -2.97 -7.85 1.98
C TYR A 152 -2.55 -6.86 3.06
N LEU A 153 -1.36 -6.29 2.93
CA LEU A 153 -0.83 -5.26 3.81
C LEU A 153 -0.53 -4.02 2.98
N ILE A 154 -1.36 -2.98 3.08
CA ILE A 154 -1.26 -1.79 2.24
C ILE A 154 -0.99 -0.56 3.09
N TYR A 155 0.10 0.12 2.80
CA TYR A 155 0.50 1.36 3.45
C TYR A 155 1.39 2.15 2.51
N GLY A 156 1.26 3.47 2.45
CA GLY A 156 2.07 4.30 1.55
C GLY A 156 3.36 4.71 2.23
N ASP A 157 4.00 5.75 1.69
CA ASP A 157 5.24 6.25 2.25
C ASP A 157 5.02 7.06 3.52
N LYS A 158 6.00 7.00 4.42
CA LYS A 158 6.13 8.02 5.46
C LYS A 158 6.43 9.31 4.72
N GLN A 159 5.39 10.13 4.56
CA GLN A 159 5.35 11.35 3.75
C GLN A 159 6.49 12.36 4.05
N SER A 160 7.32 12.12 5.08
CA SER A 160 8.45 12.95 5.49
C SER A 160 9.83 12.52 4.97
N ASP A 161 10.05 11.28 4.50
CA ASP A 161 11.43 10.76 4.48
C ASP A 161 12.06 10.63 3.07
N ASN A 162 11.27 10.51 1.99
CA ASN A 162 11.82 10.51 0.63
C ASN A 162 10.76 10.74 -0.47
N PRO A 163 10.62 11.96 -1.03
CA PRO A 163 9.70 12.22 -2.14
C PRO A 163 10.09 11.53 -3.46
N SER A 164 11.27 10.90 -3.52
CA SER A 164 11.74 10.12 -4.68
C SER A 164 11.54 8.61 -4.50
N TYR A 165 10.92 8.16 -3.42
CA TYR A 165 10.62 6.73 -3.25
C TYR A 165 9.43 6.35 -4.13
N THR A 166 9.68 5.60 -5.18
CA THR A 166 8.64 4.93 -5.96
C THR A 166 8.29 3.66 -5.20
N GLY A 167 7.20 3.68 -4.43
CA GLY A 167 6.81 2.56 -3.55
C GLY A 167 6.92 1.18 -4.22
N TYR A 168 7.20 0.14 -3.44
CA TYR A 168 7.25 -1.24 -3.95
C TYR A 168 5.96 -2.01 -3.62
N ILE A 169 5.63 -3.01 -4.43
CA ILE A 169 4.77 -4.11 -4.03
C ILE A 169 5.65 -5.35 -3.93
N ALA A 170 5.47 -6.17 -2.90
CA ALA A 170 6.26 -7.39 -2.71
C ALA A 170 5.44 -8.49 -2.05
N THR A 171 5.76 -9.74 -2.39
CA THR A 171 5.23 -10.93 -1.76
C THR A 171 6.20 -11.43 -0.71
N LEU A 172 5.70 -11.51 0.52
CA LEU A 172 6.44 -12.17 1.59
C LEU A 172 6.12 -13.66 1.49
N ALA A 173 6.85 -14.33 0.59
CA ALA A 173 6.57 -15.65 0.03
C ALA A 173 6.26 -16.77 1.06
N ALA A 174 6.80 -16.68 2.27
CA ALA A 174 6.51 -17.67 3.32
C ALA A 174 5.04 -17.62 3.80
N ASP A 175 4.40 -16.45 3.77
CA ASP A 175 3.07 -16.24 4.32
C ASP A 175 2.04 -15.85 3.24
N ALA A 176 2.47 -15.80 1.96
CA ALA A 176 1.68 -15.27 0.84
C ALA A 176 1.01 -13.92 1.15
N ILE A 177 1.73 -13.04 1.84
CA ILE A 177 1.30 -11.68 2.16
C ILE A 177 1.76 -10.78 1.04
N ILE A 178 0.83 -10.03 0.47
CA ILE A 178 1.16 -9.01 -0.52
C ILE A 178 1.22 -7.66 0.19
N VAL A 179 2.40 -7.05 0.18
CA VAL A 179 2.68 -5.73 0.71
C VAL A 179 2.63 -4.73 -0.44
N GLY A 180 1.83 -3.67 -0.35
CA GLY A 180 1.73 -2.66 -1.41
C GLY A 180 1.95 -1.24 -0.89
N ARG A 181 2.90 -0.52 -1.50
CA ARG A 181 3.23 0.88 -1.18
C ARG A 181 3.13 1.86 -2.36
N SER A 182 2.88 1.37 -3.57
CA SER A 182 2.91 2.18 -4.80
C SER A 182 1.55 2.76 -5.18
N GLU A 183 1.54 4.01 -5.66
CA GLU A 183 0.45 4.64 -6.40
C GLU A 183 0.30 4.06 -7.82
N ALA A 184 1.45 3.78 -8.46
CA ALA A 184 1.58 3.41 -9.86
C ALA A 184 1.67 1.88 -10.06
N TYR A 185 1.12 1.39 -11.18
CA TYR A 185 1.11 -0.03 -11.59
C TYR A 185 0.51 -0.99 -10.57
N PHE A 186 -0.42 -0.50 -9.75
CA PHE A 186 -0.90 -1.25 -8.60
C PHE A 186 -1.51 -2.58 -9.02
N THR A 187 -2.32 -2.63 -10.08
CA THR A 187 -2.91 -3.88 -10.57
C THR A 187 -1.84 -4.83 -11.08
N THR A 188 -0.95 -4.31 -11.91
CA THR A 188 0.11 -5.08 -12.55
C THR A 188 1.04 -5.72 -11.55
N ALA A 189 1.52 -4.93 -10.58
CA ALA A 189 2.38 -5.41 -9.52
C ALA A 189 1.61 -6.34 -8.57
N LEU A 190 0.32 -6.09 -8.28
CA LEU A 190 -0.49 -7.08 -7.54
C LEU A 190 -0.61 -8.42 -8.27
N VAL A 191 -0.76 -8.43 -9.60
CA VAL A 191 -0.79 -9.66 -10.40
C VAL A 191 0.56 -10.38 -10.34
N HIS A 192 1.67 -9.63 -10.48
CA HIS A 192 3.03 -10.14 -10.32
C HIS A 192 3.20 -10.83 -8.96
N GLU A 193 2.91 -10.10 -7.89
CA GLU A 193 3.04 -10.58 -6.51
C GLU A 193 2.12 -11.76 -6.20
N THR A 194 0.89 -11.74 -6.71
CA THR A 194 0.01 -12.91 -6.58
C THR A 194 0.58 -14.13 -7.31
N GLY A 195 1.38 -13.93 -8.38
CA GLY A 195 2.15 -14.98 -9.04
C GLY A 195 3.17 -15.66 -8.13
N HIS A 196 3.91 -14.88 -7.32
CA HIS A 196 4.81 -15.43 -6.30
C HIS A 196 4.06 -16.25 -5.24
N ALA A 197 2.85 -15.81 -4.87
CA ALA A 197 1.99 -16.58 -3.97
C ALA A 197 1.54 -17.91 -4.59
N VAL A 198 1.17 -17.92 -5.87
CA VAL A 198 0.84 -19.15 -6.61
C VAL A 198 2.05 -20.08 -6.70
N ASP A 199 3.22 -19.54 -7.04
CA ASP A 199 4.49 -20.29 -7.14
C ASP A 199 4.84 -21.03 -5.85
N SER A 200 4.72 -20.32 -4.73
CA SER A 200 4.98 -20.85 -3.38
C SER A 200 4.01 -21.97 -3.00
N ASN A 201 2.76 -21.92 -3.50
CA ASN A 201 1.75 -22.95 -3.26
C ASN A 201 1.89 -24.19 -4.16
N LEU A 202 2.62 -24.09 -5.27
CA LEU A 202 2.83 -25.18 -6.21
C LEU A 202 3.98 -26.13 -5.83
N ALA A 203 4.81 -25.71 -4.88
CA ALA A 203 5.96 -26.43 -4.32
C ALA A 203 5.68 -27.90 -3.93
N SER A 204 4.50 -28.19 -3.37
CA SER A 204 4.11 -29.54 -2.99
C SER A 204 2.61 -29.61 -2.71
N PRO A 205 1.83 -30.47 -3.42
CA PRO A 205 0.42 -30.70 -3.11
C PRO A 205 0.19 -31.34 -1.73
N ASN A 206 1.26 -31.75 -1.02
CA ASN A 206 1.22 -32.37 0.30
C ASN A 206 2.05 -31.61 1.37
N ALA A 207 2.56 -30.41 1.07
CA ALA A 207 3.26 -29.63 2.09
C ALA A 207 2.26 -29.18 3.17
N PRO A 208 2.55 -29.39 4.48
CA PRO A 208 1.57 -29.13 5.55
C PRO A 208 1.15 -27.66 5.65
N HIS A 209 1.98 -26.74 5.17
CA HIS A 209 1.63 -25.36 4.92
C HIS A 209 2.58 -24.78 3.85
N PRO A 210 2.08 -23.87 2.99
CA PRO A 210 2.91 -23.05 2.13
C PRO A 210 3.82 -22.16 2.97
N GLY A 211 5.12 -22.17 2.66
CA GLY A 211 6.13 -21.37 3.38
C GLY A 211 7.30 -22.14 3.98
N THR A 212 7.29 -23.49 3.97
CA THR A 212 8.43 -24.29 4.47
C THR A 212 9.19 -25.06 3.39
N GLY A 213 8.87 -24.91 2.10
CA GLY A 213 9.49 -25.69 1.03
C GLY A 213 9.43 -25.02 -0.35
N THR A 214 10.60 -24.99 -1.00
CA THR A 214 10.92 -24.73 -2.42
C THR A 214 9.75 -24.41 -3.35
N SER A 215 9.60 -23.15 -3.77
CA SER A 215 8.69 -22.71 -4.84
C SER A 215 8.78 -23.60 -6.10
N PHE A 216 7.72 -23.69 -6.90
CA PHE A 216 7.79 -24.46 -8.15
C PHE A 216 8.89 -23.95 -9.08
N SER A 217 9.11 -22.64 -9.10
CA SER A 217 10.21 -21.99 -9.83
C SER A 217 11.60 -22.48 -9.44
N SER A 218 11.77 -23.03 -8.24
CA SER A 218 13.04 -23.60 -7.79
C SER A 218 13.25 -25.06 -8.23
N THR A 219 12.22 -25.72 -8.78
CA THR A 219 12.29 -27.12 -9.25
C THR A 219 13.06 -27.25 -10.56
N SER A 220 13.65 -28.42 -10.81
CA SER A 220 14.27 -28.72 -12.10
C SER A 220 13.26 -28.70 -13.25
N THR A 221 11.98 -28.99 -12.99
CA THR A 221 10.93 -28.92 -14.00
C THR A 221 10.79 -27.51 -14.56
N TRP A 222 10.70 -26.50 -13.70
CA TRP A 222 10.64 -25.11 -14.15
C TRP A 222 11.94 -24.67 -14.80
N LYS A 223 13.07 -24.86 -14.10
CA LYS A 223 14.39 -24.43 -14.59
C LYS A 223 14.70 -24.98 -15.98
N ASN A 224 14.49 -26.29 -16.19
CA ASN A 224 14.71 -26.93 -17.49
C ASN A 224 13.76 -26.45 -18.59
N ALA A 225 12.55 -25.99 -18.26
CA ALA A 225 11.63 -25.42 -19.25
C ALA A 225 12.09 -24.02 -19.64
N ALA A 226 12.36 -23.18 -18.64
CA ALA A 226 12.82 -21.82 -18.83
C ALA A 226 14.20 -21.77 -19.55
N ASP A 227 15.09 -22.74 -19.32
CA ASP A 227 16.41 -22.80 -19.98
C ASP A 227 16.37 -23.33 -21.42
N LYS A 228 15.24 -23.92 -21.86
CA LYS A 228 15.04 -24.31 -23.26
C LYS A 228 14.61 -23.14 -24.13
N ASP A 229 14.11 -22.10 -23.49
CA ASP A 229 13.71 -20.86 -24.15
C ASP A 229 14.94 -19.96 -24.32
N GLY A 230 15.06 -19.35 -25.49
CA GLY A 230 16.17 -18.43 -25.79
C GLY A 230 16.03 -17.09 -25.06
N TYR A 231 14.88 -16.84 -24.45
CA TYR A 231 14.43 -15.56 -23.95
C TYR A 231 13.54 -15.73 -22.71
N ALA A 232 13.48 -14.70 -21.88
CA ALA A 232 12.46 -14.58 -20.82
C ALA A 232 11.31 -13.67 -21.30
N VAL A 233 10.16 -13.75 -20.63
CA VAL A 233 8.98 -12.92 -20.94
C VAL A 233 9.18 -11.42 -20.68
N SER A 234 10.09 -11.05 -19.80
CA SER A 234 10.42 -9.65 -19.50
C SER A 234 11.84 -9.49 -18.97
N ALA A 235 12.35 -8.27 -18.98
CA ALA A 235 13.67 -7.95 -18.43
C ALA A 235 13.77 -8.22 -16.93
N TYR A 236 12.68 -7.93 -16.20
CA TYR A 236 12.60 -8.20 -14.77
C TYR A 236 12.62 -9.70 -14.48
N GLY A 237 11.79 -10.47 -15.21
CA GLY A 237 11.71 -11.93 -15.06
C GLY A 237 13.02 -12.63 -15.38
N ALA A 238 13.79 -12.10 -16.33
CA ALA A 238 15.08 -12.64 -16.70
C ALA A 238 16.09 -12.67 -15.52
N GLY A 239 15.93 -11.81 -14.51
CA GLY A 239 16.85 -11.68 -13.38
C GLY A 239 16.90 -12.90 -12.43
N SER A 240 15.87 -13.73 -12.38
CA SER A 240 15.89 -15.00 -11.64
C SER A 240 14.70 -15.91 -12.02
N TYR A 241 14.80 -17.22 -11.79
CA TYR A 241 13.70 -18.15 -12.09
C TYR A 241 12.38 -17.84 -11.35
N VAL A 242 12.46 -17.27 -10.15
CA VAL A 242 11.27 -16.92 -9.36
C VAL A 242 10.57 -15.71 -9.97
N GLU A 243 11.32 -14.70 -10.41
CA GLU A 243 10.75 -13.57 -11.15
C GLU A 243 10.26 -13.99 -12.54
N ASP A 244 10.98 -14.87 -13.24
CA ASP A 244 10.58 -15.41 -14.54
C ASP A 244 9.23 -16.14 -14.44
N PHE A 245 8.99 -16.87 -13.34
CA PHE A 245 7.71 -17.54 -13.10
C PHE A 245 6.57 -16.53 -12.90
N ALA A 246 6.76 -15.54 -12.03
CA ALA A 246 5.76 -14.51 -11.75
C ALA A 246 5.42 -13.70 -13.01
N GLU A 247 6.44 -13.30 -13.78
CA GLU A 247 6.28 -12.59 -15.05
C GLU A 247 5.63 -13.48 -16.12
N THR A 248 5.93 -14.79 -16.16
CA THR A 248 5.27 -15.72 -17.08
C THR A 248 3.79 -15.83 -16.76
N GLY A 249 3.43 -15.82 -15.47
CA GLY A 249 2.05 -15.77 -15.03
C GLY A 249 1.32 -14.54 -15.54
N ARG A 250 1.96 -13.37 -15.53
CA ARG A 250 1.39 -12.15 -16.14
C ARG A 250 1.14 -12.35 -17.64
N ALA A 251 2.12 -12.86 -18.39
CA ALA A 251 1.95 -13.12 -19.81
C ALA A 251 0.78 -14.08 -20.10
N VAL A 252 0.63 -15.15 -19.29
CA VAL A 252 -0.50 -16.09 -19.39
C VAL A 252 -1.83 -15.45 -19.01
N LEU A 253 -1.88 -14.62 -17.97
CA LEU A 253 -3.11 -13.89 -17.61
C LEU A 253 -3.58 -13.03 -18.78
N LEU A 254 -2.64 -12.31 -19.37
CA LEU A 254 -2.92 -11.44 -20.50
C LEU A 254 -3.36 -12.22 -21.74
N ASP A 255 -2.75 -13.37 -22.02
CA ASP A 255 -3.19 -14.27 -23.09
C ASP A 255 -4.65 -14.70 -22.91
N ASN A 256 -5.07 -14.92 -21.67
CA ASN A 256 -6.43 -15.31 -21.32
C ASN A 256 -7.44 -14.14 -21.39
N THR A 257 -7.00 -12.90 -21.22
CA THR A 257 -7.90 -11.74 -21.03
C THR A 257 -7.94 -10.78 -22.20
N TYR A 258 -6.80 -10.55 -22.85
CA TYR A 258 -6.68 -9.56 -23.89
C TYR A 258 -7.33 -10.06 -25.19
N PRO A 259 -8.13 -9.25 -25.91
CA PRO A 259 -8.70 -9.66 -27.19
C PRO A 259 -7.62 -10.07 -28.20
N GLY A 260 -7.65 -11.35 -28.61
CA GLY A 260 -6.62 -11.93 -29.50
C GLY A 260 -5.35 -12.41 -28.79
N GLY A 261 -5.37 -12.41 -27.45
CA GLY A 261 -4.34 -12.96 -26.59
C GLY A 261 -2.98 -12.27 -26.68
N LEU A 262 -1.96 -12.97 -26.22
CA LEU A 262 -0.58 -12.51 -26.14
C LEU A 262 0.00 -12.22 -27.53
N ARG A 263 -0.46 -12.95 -28.55
CA ARG A 263 -0.09 -12.69 -29.94
C ARG A 263 -0.58 -11.33 -30.43
N ALA A 264 -1.84 -10.99 -30.16
CA ALA A 264 -2.36 -9.67 -30.53
C ALA A 264 -1.71 -8.56 -29.70
N TRP A 265 -1.57 -8.79 -28.39
CA TRP A 265 -0.90 -7.86 -27.47
C TRP A 265 0.51 -7.48 -27.92
N SER A 266 1.31 -8.49 -28.26
CA SER A 266 2.69 -8.28 -28.70
C SER A 266 2.83 -7.71 -30.12
N GLY A 267 1.73 -7.38 -30.80
CA GLY A 267 1.76 -6.92 -32.19
C GLY A 267 2.21 -8.00 -33.17
N ASN A 268 1.84 -9.26 -32.93
CA ASN A 268 2.29 -10.44 -33.66
C ASN A 268 3.81 -10.64 -33.62
N ASN A 269 4.44 -10.41 -32.45
CA ASN A 269 5.88 -10.56 -32.33
C ASN A 269 6.32 -12.00 -32.65
N PRO A 270 7.19 -12.22 -33.66
CA PRO A 270 7.62 -13.56 -34.04
C PRO A 270 8.44 -14.27 -32.94
N ASN A 271 9.03 -13.51 -32.02
CA ASN A 271 9.83 -14.04 -30.92
C ASN A 271 8.99 -14.66 -29.81
N LEU A 272 7.65 -14.58 -29.85
CA LEU A 272 6.79 -15.34 -28.93
C LEU A 272 7.05 -16.85 -28.98
N THR A 273 7.53 -17.35 -30.13
CA THR A 273 7.94 -18.75 -30.30
C THR A 273 9.12 -19.16 -29.41
N GLN A 274 9.85 -18.18 -28.87
CA GLN A 274 11.06 -18.42 -28.09
C GLN A 274 10.85 -18.45 -26.57
N ILE A 275 9.61 -18.27 -26.11
CA ILE A 275 9.18 -18.41 -24.71
C ILE A 275 8.16 -19.56 -24.56
N THR A 276 8.15 -20.50 -25.51
CA THR A 276 7.08 -21.51 -25.60
C THR A 276 7.20 -22.58 -24.54
N HIS A 277 8.42 -22.90 -24.08
CA HIS A 277 8.62 -23.93 -23.07
C HIS A 277 8.20 -23.45 -21.67
N GLN A 278 8.52 -22.20 -21.29
CA GLN A 278 8.11 -21.59 -20.03
C GLN A 278 6.59 -21.37 -20.01
N LEU A 279 5.99 -20.90 -21.11
CA LEU A 279 4.53 -20.78 -21.21
C LEU A 279 3.84 -22.14 -21.07
N ALA A 280 4.33 -23.17 -21.76
CA ALA A 280 3.75 -24.51 -21.69
C ALA A 280 3.90 -25.14 -20.30
N ALA A 281 5.07 -25.01 -19.68
CA ALA A 281 5.32 -25.49 -18.32
C ALA A 281 4.43 -24.78 -17.30
N PHE A 282 4.31 -23.45 -17.42
CA PHE A 282 3.44 -22.65 -16.57
C PHE A 282 1.97 -23.07 -16.71
N GLN A 283 1.45 -23.15 -17.94
CA GLN A 283 0.07 -23.54 -18.19
C GLN A 283 -0.25 -24.93 -17.63
N ALA A 284 0.69 -25.88 -17.72
CA ALA A 284 0.51 -27.24 -17.23
C ALA A 284 0.33 -27.32 -15.70
N VAL A 285 0.97 -26.43 -14.93
CA VAL A 285 0.96 -26.51 -13.45
C VAL A 285 0.12 -25.42 -12.78
N ALA A 286 0.19 -24.20 -13.32
CA ALA A 286 -0.38 -23.00 -12.72
C ALA A 286 -1.56 -22.44 -13.53
N GLY A 287 -1.70 -22.81 -14.81
CA GLY A 287 -2.67 -22.21 -15.74
C GLY A 287 -4.11 -22.17 -15.20
N ARG A 288 -4.51 -23.18 -14.43
CA ARG A 288 -5.84 -23.24 -13.79
C ARG A 288 -6.14 -22.07 -12.83
N PHE A 289 -5.11 -21.49 -12.21
CA PHE A 289 -5.29 -20.37 -11.28
C PHE A 289 -5.55 -19.05 -12.02
N TYR A 290 -5.07 -18.95 -13.27
CA TYR A 290 -5.07 -17.76 -14.11
C TYR A 290 -6.32 -17.65 -15.02
N VAL A 291 -7.33 -18.50 -14.80
CA VAL A 291 -8.58 -18.50 -15.54
C VAL A 291 -9.53 -17.45 -14.95
N THR A 292 -9.98 -16.51 -15.78
CA THR A 292 -10.97 -15.50 -15.41
C THR A 292 -12.37 -16.07 -15.26
N GLY A 293 -13.19 -15.44 -14.42
CA GLY A 293 -14.55 -15.91 -14.12
C GLY A 293 -14.61 -17.20 -13.28
N SER A 294 -13.48 -17.71 -12.80
CA SER A 294 -13.43 -18.76 -11.81
C SER A 294 -13.98 -18.29 -10.45
N THR A 295 -14.37 -19.23 -9.60
CA THR A 295 -14.74 -18.95 -8.20
C THR A 295 -13.67 -19.50 -7.27
N CYS A 296 -13.54 -18.93 -6.07
CA CYS A 296 -12.64 -19.46 -5.06
C CYS A 296 -13.04 -20.87 -4.64
N ASP A 297 -12.05 -21.75 -4.56
CA ASP A 297 -12.14 -23.02 -3.90
C ASP A 297 -11.65 -22.87 -2.46
N SER A 298 -12.57 -22.91 -1.49
CA SER A 298 -12.24 -22.76 -0.07
C SER A 298 -11.28 -23.83 0.43
N SER A 299 -11.17 -24.99 -0.24
CA SER A 299 -10.21 -26.04 0.11
C SER A 299 -8.78 -25.73 -0.34
N HIS A 300 -8.63 -24.84 -1.33
CA HIS A 300 -7.34 -24.37 -1.83
C HIS A 300 -6.99 -22.95 -1.38
N LYS A 301 -7.89 -22.28 -0.64
CA LYS A 301 -7.62 -20.95 -0.13
C LYS A 301 -6.56 -21.00 0.96
N PHE A 302 -5.51 -20.21 0.78
CA PHE A 302 -4.45 -20.04 1.77
C PHE A 302 -5.07 -19.58 3.09
N PRO A 303 -4.78 -20.27 4.20
CA PRO A 303 -5.38 -19.94 5.48
C PRO A 303 -4.96 -18.56 5.93
N PHE A 304 -5.94 -17.74 6.33
CA PHE A 304 -5.66 -16.48 6.98
C PHE A 304 -4.82 -16.71 8.26
N PRO A 305 -3.77 -15.90 8.54
CA PRO A 305 -2.95 -16.06 9.73
C PRO A 305 -3.79 -16.09 11.01
N THR A 306 -3.75 -17.19 11.75
CA THR A 306 -4.60 -17.37 12.95
C THR A 306 -4.18 -16.51 14.13
N SER A 307 -2.91 -16.08 14.15
CA SER A 307 -2.35 -15.27 15.22
C SER A 307 -2.84 -13.82 15.12
N ILE A 308 -3.62 -13.38 16.11
CA ILE A 308 -4.10 -12.01 16.24
C ILE A 308 -3.39 -11.33 17.41
N VAL A 309 -2.79 -10.19 17.15
CA VAL A 309 -2.23 -9.29 18.16
C VAL A 309 -3.33 -8.36 18.66
N THR A 310 -3.48 -8.28 19.98
CA THR A 310 -4.32 -7.28 20.64
C THR A 310 -3.46 -6.13 21.16
N TYR A 311 -3.87 -4.89 20.89
CA TYR A 311 -3.19 -3.70 21.37
C TYR A 311 -4.18 -2.76 22.05
N ALA A 312 -3.71 -2.05 23.07
CA ALA A 312 -4.53 -1.06 23.75
C ALA A 312 -4.78 0.11 22.80
N ASN A 313 -6.04 0.33 22.43
CA ASN A 313 -6.45 1.65 21.95
C ASN A 313 -6.27 2.62 23.12
N SER A 314 -5.24 3.45 23.08
CA SER A 314 -5.02 4.53 24.05
C SER A 314 -6.12 5.61 24.02
N VAL A 315 -7.17 5.42 23.23
CA VAL A 315 -8.39 6.25 23.19
C VAL A 315 -9.57 5.47 23.77
N THR A 316 -9.46 5.06 25.03
CA THR A 316 -10.65 4.96 25.87
C THR A 316 -10.57 6.12 26.86
N PRO A 317 -11.54 7.06 26.88
CA PRO A 317 -11.62 8.02 27.97
C PRO A 317 -11.90 7.20 29.23
N SER A 318 -10.84 6.96 30.02
CA SER A 318 -11.00 6.30 31.30
C SER A 318 -11.91 7.17 32.17
N PRO A 319 -12.92 6.59 32.84
CA PRO A 319 -13.73 7.33 33.80
C PRO A 319 -12.79 7.92 34.84
N VAL A 320 -12.98 9.20 35.12
CA VAL A 320 -12.23 10.01 36.07
C VAL A 320 -11.91 9.21 37.35
N GLY A 321 -10.62 8.89 37.54
CA GLY A 321 -10.09 8.49 38.85
C GLY A 321 -9.21 7.25 38.87
N SER A 322 -7.97 7.32 38.38
CA SER A 322 -6.81 6.83 39.15
C SER A 322 -5.49 7.30 38.54
N THR A 323 -4.58 7.72 39.41
CA THR A 323 -3.24 8.20 39.09
C THR A 323 -2.33 7.06 38.65
N THR A 324 -1.90 7.07 37.38
CA THR A 324 -0.69 6.33 36.95
C THR A 324 0.22 7.27 36.18
N ARG A 325 1.47 7.38 36.63
CA ARG A 325 2.54 8.21 36.07
C ARG A 325 3.05 7.59 34.76
N VAL A 326 3.20 8.41 33.72
CA VAL A 326 4.01 8.09 32.53
C VAL A 326 5.15 9.11 32.46
N LEU A 327 6.38 8.60 32.36
CA LEU A 327 7.63 9.34 32.25
C LEU A 327 7.76 9.99 30.87
N PHE A 328 8.16 11.26 30.82
CA PHE A 328 8.63 11.93 29.60
C PHE A 328 10.13 12.25 29.73
N TYR A 329 10.90 11.95 28.68
CA TYR A 329 12.23 12.53 28.45
C TYR A 329 12.07 13.99 28.04
N SER A 330 12.86 14.87 28.66
CA SER A 330 12.93 16.29 28.31
C SER A 330 14.12 16.55 27.41
N ALA A 331 13.92 17.35 26.37
CA ALA A 331 14.95 18.19 25.78
C ALA A 331 14.40 19.62 25.76
N ASP A 332 15.16 20.48 26.41
CA ASP A 332 14.97 21.91 26.66
C ASP A 332 14.82 22.73 25.36
N GLN A 333 13.91 23.72 25.33
CA GLN A 333 14.20 25.10 24.90
C GLN A 333 13.08 26.06 25.34
N ARG A 334 13.48 27.18 25.94
CA ARG A 334 12.67 28.39 26.19
C ARG A 334 12.43 29.16 24.89
N LEU A 335 11.27 29.82 24.74
CA LEU A 335 11.13 31.24 24.31
C LEU A 335 9.66 31.66 24.04
N SER A 336 9.35 32.89 24.49
CA SER A 336 8.52 33.92 23.83
C SER A 336 7.00 33.76 23.64
N SER A 337 6.25 34.78 24.08
CA SER A 337 4.80 34.95 23.99
C SER A 337 4.31 35.39 22.60
N THR A 338 4.43 34.51 21.62
CA THR A 338 3.72 34.62 20.33
C THR A 338 3.12 33.27 20.01
N HIS A 339 1.79 33.17 20.07
CA HIS A 339 1.08 31.95 19.69
C HIS A 339 1.21 31.74 18.18
N LEU A 340 2.16 30.90 17.77
CA LEU A 340 2.23 30.34 16.44
C LEU A 340 1.15 29.27 16.33
N LEU A 341 0.10 29.53 15.58
CA LEU A 341 -0.74 28.46 15.05
C LEU A 341 0.11 27.72 14.01
N GLY A 342 0.35 26.43 14.24
CA GLY A 342 0.98 25.57 13.24
C GLY A 342 0.10 25.51 11.99
N SER A 343 0.77 25.54 10.83
CA SER A 343 0.30 25.25 9.46
C SER A 343 -1.21 25.01 9.27
N LEU A 344 -1.84 25.84 8.42
CA LEU A 344 -3.27 25.74 8.09
C LEU A 344 -3.57 25.67 6.57
N GLY A 345 -4.09 24.55 6.06
CA GLY A 345 -4.59 24.40 4.69
C GLY A 345 -4.99 22.95 4.33
N PRO A 346 -6.07 22.70 3.57
CA PRO A 346 -6.65 21.37 3.40
C PRO A 346 -5.71 20.39 2.68
N ASP A 347 -5.78 19.11 3.07
CA ASP A 347 -5.07 18.02 2.36
C ASP A 347 -5.51 17.87 0.90
N ASP A 348 -6.72 18.35 0.57
CA ASP A 348 -7.26 18.35 -0.78
C ASP A 348 -8.24 19.53 -0.99
N GLY A 349 -8.17 20.19 -2.15
CA GLY A 349 -8.95 21.39 -2.47
C GLY A 349 -8.27 22.72 -2.12
N ALA A 350 -9.04 23.81 -2.02
CA ALA A 350 -8.51 25.14 -1.73
C ALA A 350 -9.51 25.96 -0.89
N CYS A 351 -9.02 26.78 0.02
CA CYS A 351 -9.86 27.60 0.90
C CYS A 351 -9.56 29.10 0.73
N THR A 352 -10.54 29.94 1.03
CA THR A 352 -10.42 31.40 1.08
C THR A 352 -10.90 31.90 2.44
N VAL A 353 -10.16 32.83 3.05
CA VAL A 353 -10.50 33.45 4.35
C VAL A 353 -11.17 34.80 4.13
N TYR A 354 -12.14 35.15 4.99
CA TYR A 354 -12.89 36.40 4.91
C TYR A 354 -12.86 37.18 6.22
N SER A 355 -12.89 38.50 6.10
CA SER A 355 -12.86 39.44 7.23
C SER A 355 -14.24 39.76 7.82
N ASP A 356 -15.28 39.17 7.26
CA ASP A 356 -16.67 39.35 7.65
C ASP A 356 -17.39 37.99 7.75
N ALA A 357 -18.37 37.89 8.64
CA ALA A 357 -19.14 36.66 8.87
C ALA A 357 -19.94 36.17 7.64
N ALA A 358 -20.12 37.00 6.61
CA ALA A 358 -20.93 36.68 5.43
C ALA A 358 -20.09 36.11 4.27
N CYS A 359 -18.81 35.81 4.49
CA CYS A 359 -17.92 35.29 3.46
C CYS A 359 -17.86 36.20 2.21
N SER A 360 -17.91 37.55 2.38
CA SER A 360 -18.03 38.50 1.26
C SER A 360 -16.79 39.36 0.98
N LYS A 361 -15.87 39.49 1.95
CA LYS A 361 -14.64 40.28 1.87
C LYS A 361 -13.43 39.39 2.11
N PRO A 362 -12.93 38.71 1.06
CA PRO A 362 -11.77 37.84 1.19
C PRO A 362 -10.55 38.65 1.64
N ILE A 363 -9.74 38.06 2.51
CA ILE A 363 -8.51 38.67 2.99
C ILE A 363 -7.44 38.47 1.92
N SER A 364 -6.91 39.58 1.41
CA SER A 364 -5.91 39.57 0.34
C SER A 364 -4.66 38.78 0.73
N GLY A 365 -4.25 37.86 -0.16
CA GLY A 365 -3.10 36.97 0.05
C GLY A 365 -3.45 35.66 0.77
N LEU A 366 -4.73 35.45 1.07
CA LEU A 366 -5.28 34.25 1.72
C LEU A 366 -6.44 33.65 0.91
N GLU A 367 -6.45 33.86 -0.40
CA GLU A 367 -7.35 33.20 -1.33
C GLU A 367 -6.72 31.91 -1.87
N GLY A 368 -7.47 30.81 -1.88
CA GLY A 368 -7.10 29.55 -2.53
C GLY A 368 -5.90 28.79 -1.95
N PHE A 369 -5.63 28.88 -0.63
CA PHE A 369 -4.48 28.21 -0.01
C PHE A 369 -4.74 26.71 0.26
N GLN A 370 -3.66 25.91 0.23
CA GLN A 370 -3.62 24.44 0.36
C GLN A 370 -2.57 24.00 1.40
N ASN A 371 -2.64 22.78 1.95
CA ASN A 371 -1.62 22.25 2.88
C ASN A 371 -0.19 22.27 2.26
N PRO A 372 0.91 22.60 2.97
CA PRO A 372 1.05 22.92 4.41
C PRO A 372 0.55 24.32 4.84
N GLY A 373 -0.05 25.10 3.96
CA GLY A 373 -0.65 26.39 4.29
C GLY A 373 0.35 27.55 4.40
N ASN A 374 -0.19 28.72 4.76
CA ASN A 374 0.58 29.94 5.04
C ASN A 374 0.73 30.11 6.56
N SER A 375 1.97 30.14 7.06
CA SER A 375 2.29 30.22 8.49
C SER A 375 2.11 31.61 9.11
N ASN A 376 1.80 32.62 8.29
CA ASN A 376 1.66 34.01 8.71
C ASN A 376 0.23 34.53 8.49
N LEU A 377 -0.73 34.02 9.28
CA LEU A 377 -2.09 34.53 9.27
C LEU A 377 -2.23 35.76 10.19
N PRO A 378 -2.74 36.91 9.70
CA PRO A 378 -3.02 38.07 10.53
C PRO A 378 -4.28 37.79 11.39
N ALA A 379 -4.06 37.33 12.61
CA ALA A 379 -5.09 36.83 13.52
C ALA A 379 -6.14 37.86 14.00
N SER A 380 -6.09 39.13 13.57
CA SER A 380 -7.00 40.18 14.07
C SER A 380 -8.25 40.40 13.22
N ASN A 381 -8.33 39.84 12.01
CA ASN A 381 -9.30 40.26 10.99
C ASN A 381 -10.01 39.09 10.30
N ILE A 382 -10.21 37.95 10.96
CA ILE A 382 -10.89 36.78 10.37
C ILE A 382 -12.24 36.60 11.06
N ASP A 383 -13.32 36.47 10.29
CA ASP A 383 -14.68 36.32 10.83
C ASP A 383 -15.43 35.14 10.17
N SER A 384 -15.03 34.73 8.97
CA SER A 384 -15.52 33.50 8.33
C SER A 384 -14.54 32.89 7.31
N TYR A 385 -14.88 31.72 6.79
CA TYR A 385 -14.07 30.97 5.81
C TYR A 385 -14.96 30.18 4.85
N LEU A 386 -14.45 29.92 3.64
CA LEU A 386 -15.07 29.03 2.65
C LEU A 386 -14.02 28.08 2.08
N CYS A 387 -14.32 26.78 2.09
CA CYS A 387 -13.45 25.75 1.54
C CYS A 387 -14.17 25.04 0.40
N ILE A 388 -13.42 24.81 -0.67
CA ILE A 388 -13.91 24.25 -1.93
C ILE A 388 -13.10 22.97 -2.16
N ASN A 389 -13.75 21.80 -2.15
CA ASN A 389 -13.15 20.55 -2.60
C ASN A 389 -13.63 20.26 -4.03
N PRO A 390 -12.76 20.34 -5.05
CA PRO A 390 -13.15 20.12 -6.44
C PRO A 390 -13.45 18.65 -6.77
N VAL A 391 -13.07 17.70 -5.91
CA VAL A 391 -13.19 16.24 -6.14
C VAL A 391 -14.52 15.68 -5.62
N LEU A 392 -15.21 16.39 -4.72
CA LEU A 392 -16.51 15.98 -4.17
C LEU A 392 -17.65 16.72 -4.87
N SER A 393 -18.23 16.12 -5.90
CA SER A 393 -19.41 16.63 -6.62
C SER A 393 -20.73 16.47 -5.88
N SER A 394 -20.72 16.10 -4.59
CA SER A 394 -21.92 16.09 -3.75
C SER A 394 -21.67 16.74 -2.39
N VAL A 395 -22.65 17.55 -1.99
CA VAL A 395 -22.71 18.29 -0.72
C VAL A 395 -22.66 17.27 0.44
N GLY A 396 -21.59 17.26 1.23
CA GLY A 396 -21.49 16.49 2.47
C GLY A 396 -21.92 17.30 3.71
N SER A 397 -22.36 16.62 4.77
CA SER A 397 -22.65 17.19 6.09
C SER A 397 -22.01 16.34 7.20
N GLY A 398 -21.74 16.92 8.37
CA GLY A 398 -21.06 16.23 9.46
C GLY A 398 -21.20 16.91 10.81
N LYS A 399 -20.43 16.44 11.80
CA LYS A 399 -20.34 17.00 13.15
C LYS A 399 -18.96 17.57 13.42
N LEU A 400 -18.94 18.70 14.09
CA LEU A 400 -17.76 19.39 14.57
C LEU A 400 -17.76 19.37 16.10
N TYR A 401 -16.75 18.78 16.72
CA TYR A 401 -16.62 18.74 18.18
C TYR A 401 -15.75 19.89 18.68
N ILE A 402 -16.17 20.57 19.76
CA ILE A 402 -15.46 21.68 20.40
C ILE A 402 -15.31 21.41 21.89
N CYS A 403 -14.07 21.49 22.39
CA CYS A 403 -13.71 21.34 23.79
C CYS A 403 -12.96 22.60 24.30
N PRO A 404 -13.25 23.07 25.53
CA PRO A 404 -12.59 24.25 26.08
C PRO A 404 -11.15 24.02 26.56
N LYS A 405 -10.70 22.76 26.72
CA LYS A 405 -9.31 22.42 27.11
C LYS A 405 -8.60 21.63 26.01
N THR A 406 -7.26 21.64 26.05
CA THR A 406 -6.40 20.91 25.12
C THR A 406 -6.48 19.39 25.31
N ASN A 407 -6.09 18.65 24.27
CA ASN A 407 -6.11 17.19 24.21
C ASN A 407 -7.49 16.55 24.47
N TRP A 408 -8.57 17.18 24.04
CA TRP A 408 -9.95 16.66 24.16
C TRP A 408 -10.43 16.44 25.61
N ILE A 409 -9.89 17.20 26.57
CA ILE A 409 -10.19 17.05 28.01
C ILE A 409 -11.40 17.91 28.41
N GLY A 410 -12.33 17.34 29.19
CA GLY A 410 -13.51 18.03 29.74
C GLY A 410 -14.78 17.81 28.94
N SER A 411 -15.82 18.62 29.19
CA SER A 411 -17.09 18.52 28.46
C SER A 411 -16.99 19.17 27.08
N CYS A 412 -17.02 18.36 26.04
CA CYS A 412 -17.07 18.78 24.65
C CYS A 412 -18.51 18.86 24.13
N ARG A 413 -18.76 19.68 23.11
CA ARG A 413 -20.05 19.77 22.41
C ARG A 413 -19.87 19.59 20.91
N ASP A 414 -20.85 18.99 20.25
CA ASP A 414 -20.89 18.82 18.80
C ASP A 414 -21.76 19.88 18.11
N PHE A 415 -21.41 20.24 16.87
CA PHE A 415 -22.14 21.18 16.02
C PHE A 415 -22.28 20.59 14.63
N SER A 416 -23.46 20.65 14.03
CA SER A 416 -23.63 20.14 12.67
C SER A 416 -23.06 21.12 11.65
N TRP A 417 -22.31 20.62 10.66
CA TRP A 417 -21.78 21.41 9.55
C TRP A 417 -22.24 20.87 8.20
N ASP A 418 -22.38 21.76 7.21
CA ASP A 418 -22.71 21.42 5.83
C ASP A 418 -21.64 22.00 4.91
N SER A 419 -21.17 21.22 3.94
CA SER A 419 -20.24 21.70 2.90
C SER A 419 -20.88 22.86 2.13
N TRP A 420 -20.05 23.83 1.74
CA TRP A 420 -20.47 25.05 1.03
C TRP A 420 -21.31 26.03 1.86
N VAL A 421 -21.44 25.82 3.17
CA VAL A 421 -22.18 26.73 4.06
C VAL A 421 -21.21 27.44 5.01
N CYS A 422 -21.22 28.77 4.95
CA CYS A 422 -20.51 29.65 5.87
C CYS A 422 -21.14 29.52 7.27
N GLN A 423 -20.37 29.14 8.29
CA GLN A 423 -20.88 28.94 9.66
C GLN A 423 -20.18 29.82 10.70
N THR A 424 -20.94 30.32 11.67
CA THR A 424 -20.43 31.19 12.74
C THR A 424 -20.20 30.39 14.02
N LEU A 425 -19.01 30.53 14.62
CA LEU A 425 -18.72 29.92 15.92
C LEU A 425 -19.59 30.53 17.04
N PRO A 426 -20.16 29.71 17.95
CA PRO A 426 -20.91 30.24 19.09
C PRO A 426 -20.05 31.15 19.95
N SER A 427 -20.63 32.26 20.42
CA SER A 427 -19.93 33.29 21.21
C SER A 427 -19.22 32.75 22.45
N THR A 428 -19.75 31.70 23.07
CA THR A 428 -19.15 31.03 24.24
C THR A 428 -17.77 30.43 23.94
N TYR A 429 -17.49 30.06 22.69
CA TYR A 429 -16.25 29.40 22.30
C TYR A 429 -15.27 30.33 21.58
N LYS A 430 -15.69 31.52 21.12
CA LYS A 430 -14.82 32.48 20.40
C LYS A 430 -13.50 32.83 21.12
N ASN A 431 -13.46 32.71 22.45
CA ASN A 431 -12.29 33.04 23.26
C ASN A 431 -11.68 31.85 24.03
N SER A 432 -12.21 30.62 23.89
CA SER A 432 -11.77 29.48 24.73
C SER A 432 -11.92 28.12 24.04
N ILE A 433 -11.16 27.90 22.96
CA ILE A 433 -11.06 26.59 22.30
C ILE A 433 -9.72 25.97 22.65
N GLY A 434 -9.76 24.80 23.29
CA GLY A 434 -8.55 24.03 23.58
C GLY A 434 -8.36 22.82 22.65
N SER A 435 -9.43 22.21 22.16
CA SER A 435 -9.38 21.13 21.16
C SER A 435 -10.65 21.13 20.34
N LEU A 436 -10.51 20.83 19.05
CA LEU A 436 -11.61 20.94 18.12
C LEU A 436 -11.30 20.16 16.83
N GLY A 437 -12.32 19.56 16.21
CA GLY A 437 -12.18 18.82 14.95
C GLY A 437 -13.45 18.09 14.51
N PRO A 438 -13.59 17.75 13.22
CA PRO A 438 -14.78 17.08 12.69
C PRO A 438 -14.80 15.55 12.91
N ASP A 439 -15.98 14.91 12.80
CA ASP A 439 -16.15 13.44 12.73
C ASP A 439 -15.67 12.84 11.40
N HIS A 440 -15.86 13.56 10.30
CA HIS A 440 -15.39 13.21 8.97
C HIS A 440 -15.16 14.46 8.12
N GLY A 441 -14.29 14.37 7.11
CA GLY A 441 -13.88 15.52 6.30
C GLY A 441 -12.84 16.41 7.02
N ASN A 442 -12.38 17.45 6.33
CA ASN A 442 -11.36 18.37 6.84
C ASN A 442 -12.00 19.72 7.16
N CYS A 443 -11.85 20.20 8.40
CA CYS A 443 -12.32 21.51 8.82
C CYS A 443 -11.15 22.33 9.36
N TRP A 444 -11.01 23.58 8.91
CA TRP A 444 -9.99 24.52 9.39
C TRP A 444 -10.65 25.61 10.22
N PHE A 445 -10.00 25.96 11.33
CA PHE A 445 -10.56 26.87 12.33
C PHE A 445 -9.66 28.07 12.51
N TYR A 446 -10.29 29.22 12.58
CA TYR A 446 -9.63 30.50 12.78
C TYR A 446 -10.13 31.12 14.09
N ARG A 447 -9.28 31.93 14.72
CA ARG A 447 -9.67 32.74 15.87
C ARG A 447 -10.18 34.10 15.40
#